data_AF-A0A6M0CFG3-F1
#
_entry.id   AF-A0A6M0CFG3-F1
#
_cell.length_a   1.000
_cell.length_b   1.000
_cell.length_c   1.000
_cell.angle_alpha   90.00
_cell.angle_beta   90.00
_cell.angle_gamma   90.00
#
_symmetry.space_group_name_H-M   'P 1'
#
loop_
_entity.id
_entity.type
_entity.pdbx_description
1 polymer ?
#
loop_
_entity_poly.entity_id
_entity_poly.type
_entity_poly.pdbx_seq_one_letter_code
_entity_poly.pdbx_strand_id
1 'polypeptide(L)'
;MKKPFTLLIFVSTLLISCSKEEVQYGDIVETVFFPIASDFKADGKSTINVDVRFVKDADLSKIDAKARINKTFTTHENEESEEISLAPEVTDNGRIQAEFTIVSTTRPGNFRVEIEVNKYRKFYPLKSLISLPESISLSRSSNSVQSGFLGEVIIEGLILNSEGAKASQGVKAQVLDLLEDGSSAGGVFRAQQLSSNGDSKISMVYSPGSIPSNQFITIFVELIDEDGTLLGISDNIRVFAYNE
;
A
#
# COMPACT_ATOMS: atom_id res chain seq x y z
N MET A 1 -43.38 -33.37 -66.71
CA MET A 1 -42.05 -33.63 -66.11
C MET A 1 -41.38 -32.28 -65.89
N LYS A 2 -41.41 -31.69 -64.68
CA LYS A 2 -40.41 -31.81 -63.57
C LYS A 2 -38.96 -31.75 -64.09
N LYS A 3 -38.05 -30.83 -63.75
CA LYS A 3 -37.96 -29.53 -63.02
C LYS A 3 -36.59 -28.94 -63.44
N PRO A 4 -36.39 -27.62 -63.61
CA PRO A 4 -35.06 -27.03 -63.50
C PRO A 4 -34.73 -26.95 -62.00
N PHE A 5 -33.83 -27.83 -61.52
CA PHE A 5 -33.49 -27.93 -60.09
C PHE A 5 -31.99 -27.92 -59.88
N THR A 6 -31.28 -27.06 -60.62
CA THR A 6 -29.82 -26.98 -60.57
C THR A 6 -29.35 -25.53 -60.67
N LEU A 7 -29.97 -24.62 -59.91
CA LEU A 7 -29.47 -23.24 -59.77
C LEU A 7 -29.78 -22.62 -58.39
N LEU A 8 -30.05 -23.46 -57.37
CA LEU A 8 -30.42 -22.98 -56.04
C LEU A 8 -29.51 -23.50 -54.90
N ILE A 9 -28.38 -24.12 -55.23
CA ILE A 9 -27.45 -24.69 -54.22
C ILE A 9 -26.15 -23.86 -54.09
N PHE A 10 -25.82 -23.01 -55.06
CA PHE A 10 -24.62 -22.16 -55.01
C PHE A 10 -24.83 -20.81 -54.30
N VAL A 11 -26.09 -20.38 -54.12
CA VAL A 11 -26.41 -19.11 -53.41
C VAL A 11 -26.61 -19.34 -51.90
N SER A 12 -26.90 -20.56 -51.46
CA SER A 12 -27.09 -20.87 -50.03
C SER A 12 -25.79 -21.17 -49.28
N THR A 13 -24.68 -21.43 -49.97
CA THR A 13 -23.37 -21.70 -49.36
C THR A 13 -22.53 -20.45 -49.08
N LEU A 14 -22.91 -19.28 -49.62
CA LEU A 14 -22.27 -17.98 -49.34
C LEU A 14 -22.80 -17.30 -48.05
N LEU A 15 -23.86 -17.82 -47.42
CA LEU A 15 -24.44 -17.24 -46.20
C LEU A 15 -23.94 -17.88 -44.90
N ILE A 16 -23.04 -18.86 -44.95
CA ILE A 16 -22.62 -19.64 -43.77
C ILE A 16 -21.23 -19.23 -43.24
N SER A 17 -20.44 -18.42 -43.95
CA SER A 17 -19.06 -18.09 -43.53
C SER A 17 -18.89 -16.75 -42.82
N CYS A 18 -19.93 -16.20 -42.20
CA CYS A 18 -19.76 -15.13 -41.21
C CYS A 18 -19.70 -15.78 -39.82
N SER A 19 -18.68 -16.62 -39.59
CA SER A 19 -18.27 -16.92 -38.23
C SER A 19 -17.84 -15.58 -37.65
N LYS A 20 -18.65 -15.01 -36.75
CA LYS A 20 -18.24 -13.84 -35.98
C LYS A 20 -16.96 -14.24 -35.27
N GLU A 21 -15.83 -13.78 -35.80
CA GLU A 21 -14.54 -13.93 -35.16
C GLU A 21 -14.70 -13.35 -33.75
N GLU A 22 -14.42 -14.18 -32.74
CA GLU A 22 -14.61 -13.80 -31.36
C GLU A 22 -13.55 -12.75 -31.03
N VAL A 23 -13.98 -11.49 -30.94
CA VAL A 23 -13.10 -10.37 -30.60
C VAL A 23 -12.46 -10.65 -29.24
N GLN A 24 -11.14 -10.56 -29.15
CA GLN A 24 -10.35 -10.78 -27.96
C GLN A 24 -9.80 -9.45 -27.40
N TYR A 25 -9.34 -9.47 -26.15
CA TYR A 25 -8.69 -8.31 -25.51
C TYR A 25 -7.52 -7.74 -26.35
N GLY A 26 -6.74 -8.62 -26.98
CA GLY A 26 -5.59 -8.24 -27.81
C GLY A 26 -5.95 -7.55 -29.12
N ASP A 27 -7.21 -7.64 -29.56
CA ASP A 27 -7.69 -6.94 -30.76
C ASP A 27 -7.96 -5.46 -30.49
N ILE A 28 -8.02 -5.06 -29.21
CA ILE A 28 -8.35 -3.70 -28.77
C ILE A 28 -7.15 -3.07 -28.05
N VAL A 29 -6.48 -3.84 -27.18
CA VAL A 29 -5.31 -3.41 -26.40
C VAL A 29 -4.06 -4.03 -26.97
N GLU A 30 -3.16 -3.19 -27.50
CA GLU A 30 -1.87 -3.61 -28.04
C GLU A 30 -0.94 -4.07 -26.92
N THR A 31 -0.82 -3.25 -25.86
CA THR A 31 0.05 -3.58 -24.72
C THR A 31 -0.33 -2.78 -23.48
N VAL A 32 0.02 -3.32 -22.32
CA VAL A 32 0.02 -2.56 -21.05
C VAL A 32 1.43 -2.57 -20.53
N PHE A 33 2.00 -1.38 -20.32
CA PHE A 33 3.36 -1.21 -19.86
C PHE A 33 3.37 -0.87 -18.37
N PHE A 34 4.10 -1.68 -17.61
CA PHE A 34 4.47 -1.41 -16.24
C PHE A 34 5.98 -1.14 -16.22
N PRO A 35 6.44 0.10 -15.98
CA PRO A 35 7.86 0.35 -15.79
C PRO A 35 8.38 -0.54 -14.66
N ILE A 36 9.63 -1.03 -14.80
CA ILE A 36 10.22 -2.07 -13.95
C ILE A 36 10.03 -1.72 -12.47
N ALA A 37 9.21 -2.51 -11.77
CA ALA A 37 8.77 -2.29 -10.39
C ALA A 37 9.83 -2.70 -9.33
N SER A 38 11.13 -2.62 -9.66
CA SER A 38 12.20 -3.05 -8.73
C SER A 38 12.19 -2.24 -7.43
N ASP A 39 11.66 -1.02 -7.46
CA ASP A 39 11.62 -0.09 -6.33
C ASP A 39 10.21 0.17 -5.80
N PHE A 40 9.21 -0.62 -6.20
CA PHE A 40 7.85 -0.45 -5.66
C PHE A 40 7.75 -1.01 -4.24
N LYS A 41 8.13 -0.20 -3.25
CA LYS A 41 8.14 -0.53 -1.83
C LYS A 41 6.80 -0.22 -1.18
N ALA A 42 6.44 -1.00 -0.16
CA ALA A 42 5.28 -0.78 0.68
C ALA A 42 5.57 0.30 1.74
N ASP A 43 5.73 1.53 1.26
CA ASP A 43 6.14 2.72 2.01
C ASP A 43 5.10 3.84 2.01
N GLY A 44 3.92 3.60 1.42
CA GLY A 44 2.85 4.59 1.33
C GLY A 44 3.11 5.74 0.34
N LYS A 45 4.17 5.67 -0.48
CA LYS A 45 4.62 6.77 -1.36
C LYS A 45 5.11 6.32 -2.72
N SER A 46 5.75 5.16 -2.82
CA SER A 46 6.26 4.59 -4.07
C SER A 46 5.13 4.50 -5.10
N THR A 47 5.43 4.82 -6.36
CA THR A 47 4.44 4.87 -7.43
C THR A 47 4.81 4.01 -8.64
N ILE A 48 3.79 3.56 -9.38
CA ILE A 48 3.92 2.96 -10.72
C ILE A 48 3.00 3.73 -11.65
N ASN A 49 3.58 4.33 -12.71
CA ASN A 49 2.82 4.93 -13.79
C ASN A 49 2.54 3.87 -14.85
N VAL A 50 1.28 3.51 -15.03
CA VAL A 50 0.84 2.47 -15.97
C VAL A 50 0.39 3.11 -17.28
N ASP A 51 0.92 2.63 -18.40
CA ASP A 51 0.57 3.08 -19.76
C ASP A 51 -0.19 1.95 -20.48
N VAL A 52 -1.47 2.17 -20.76
CA VAL A 52 -2.34 1.26 -21.53
C VAL A 52 -2.39 1.76 -22.96
N ARG A 53 -1.87 0.97 -23.90
CA ARG A 53 -1.83 1.30 -25.32
C ARG A 53 -2.88 0.53 -26.09
N PHE A 54 -3.67 1.25 -26.87
CA PHE A 54 -4.72 0.69 -27.70
C PHE A 54 -4.25 0.55 -29.15
N VAL A 55 -4.88 -0.35 -29.91
CA VAL A 55 -4.58 -0.54 -31.33
C VAL A 55 -4.81 0.77 -32.08
N LYS A 56 -3.86 1.14 -32.96
CA LYS A 56 -3.82 2.44 -33.65
C LYS A 56 -5.09 2.79 -34.43
N ASP A 57 -5.76 1.78 -34.99
CA ASP A 57 -6.97 1.95 -35.81
C ASP A 57 -8.27 1.85 -34.98
N ALA A 58 -8.16 1.77 -33.64
CA ALA A 58 -9.33 1.73 -32.77
C ALA A 58 -10.09 3.07 -32.81
N ASP A 59 -11.42 2.98 -32.82
CA ASP A 59 -12.28 4.16 -32.72
C ASP A 59 -12.33 4.62 -31.26
N LEU A 60 -11.65 5.75 -30.97
CA LEU A 60 -11.55 6.34 -29.64
C LEU A 60 -12.90 6.49 -28.93
N SER A 61 -13.95 6.85 -29.68
CA SER A 61 -15.30 7.08 -29.13
C SER A 61 -15.98 5.79 -28.64
N LYS A 62 -15.42 4.62 -29.01
CA LYS A 62 -15.92 3.31 -28.64
C LYS A 62 -15.06 2.62 -27.57
N ILE A 63 -14.06 3.29 -27.02
CA ILE A 63 -13.21 2.71 -25.97
C ILE A 63 -13.76 3.11 -24.60
N ASP A 64 -14.42 2.16 -23.93
CA ASP A 64 -14.73 2.24 -22.49
C ASP A 64 -13.67 1.41 -21.74
N ALA A 65 -12.76 2.08 -21.03
CA ALA A 65 -11.62 1.46 -20.38
C ALA A 65 -11.57 1.79 -18.88
N LYS A 66 -11.29 0.79 -18.07
CA LYS A 66 -11.26 0.87 -16.61
C LYS A 66 -10.11 0.06 -16.05
N ALA A 67 -9.48 0.55 -15.00
CA ALA A 67 -8.56 -0.23 -14.18
C ALA A 67 -9.20 -0.55 -12.84
N ARG A 68 -9.00 -1.76 -12.31
CA ARG A 68 -9.29 -2.10 -10.91
C ARG A 68 -8.03 -2.49 -10.18
N ILE A 69 -7.86 -1.91 -8.99
CA ILE A 69 -6.70 -2.12 -8.12
C ILE A 69 -7.13 -2.65 -6.75
N ASN A 70 -6.23 -3.37 -6.07
CA ASN A 70 -6.49 -3.87 -4.72
C ASN A 70 -6.04 -2.86 -3.66
N LYS A 71 -7.01 -2.23 -2.98
CA LYS A 71 -6.75 -1.23 -1.91
C LYS A 71 -5.90 -1.69 -0.74
N THR A 72 -5.83 -3.00 -0.55
CA THR A 72 -4.99 -3.59 0.50
C THR A 72 -3.51 -3.25 0.28
N PHE A 73 -3.06 -3.20 -0.97
CA PHE A 73 -1.66 -3.04 -1.34
C PHE A 73 -1.35 -1.71 -2.02
N THR A 74 -2.37 -1.07 -2.58
CA THR A 74 -2.19 0.11 -3.43
C THR A 74 -3.35 1.10 -3.32
N THR A 75 -3.13 2.38 -3.61
CA THR A 75 -4.18 3.39 -3.79
C THR A 75 -4.01 4.13 -5.12
N HIS A 76 -4.99 4.95 -5.50
CA HIS A 76 -4.91 5.87 -6.63
C HIS A 76 -5.36 7.24 -6.15
N GLU A 77 -4.54 8.29 -6.34
CA GLU A 77 -4.88 9.70 -6.03
C GLU A 77 -5.48 9.97 -4.64
N ASN A 78 -5.24 9.09 -3.66
CA ASN A 78 -5.90 9.08 -2.34
C ASN A 78 -7.43 8.86 -2.37
N GLU A 79 -7.96 8.33 -3.47
CA GLU A 79 -9.38 8.02 -3.59
C GLU A 79 -9.75 6.67 -2.94
N GLU A 80 -10.95 6.64 -2.36
CA GLU A 80 -11.58 5.41 -1.87
C GLU A 80 -12.26 4.61 -2.98
N SER A 81 -11.89 4.74 -4.26
CA SER A 81 -12.39 3.88 -5.32
C SER A 81 -11.41 2.75 -5.64
N GLU A 82 -11.90 1.53 -5.85
CA GLU A 82 -11.08 0.43 -6.41
C GLU A 82 -11.03 0.48 -7.93
N GLU A 83 -11.95 1.26 -8.54
CA GLU A 83 -12.12 1.38 -9.98
C GLU A 83 -11.66 2.78 -10.43
N ILE A 84 -10.83 2.80 -11.46
CA ILE A 84 -10.26 4.00 -12.08
C ILE A 84 -10.78 4.01 -13.52
N SER A 85 -11.53 5.05 -13.88
CA SER A 85 -11.91 5.25 -15.28
C SER A 85 -10.69 5.73 -16.06
N LEU A 86 -10.34 5.02 -17.12
CA LEU A 86 -9.26 5.40 -18.00
C LEU A 86 -9.82 6.32 -19.08
N ALA A 87 -9.12 7.41 -19.38
CA ALA A 87 -9.47 8.34 -20.44
C ALA A 87 -8.47 8.17 -21.61
N PRO A 88 -8.81 7.37 -22.64
CA PRO A 88 -7.94 7.22 -23.79
C PRO A 88 -7.82 8.54 -24.57
N GLU A 89 -6.61 8.85 -25.02
CA GLU A 89 -6.31 10.03 -25.82
C GLU A 89 -5.36 9.68 -26.97
N VAL A 90 -5.37 10.53 -28.01
CA VAL A 90 -4.41 10.44 -29.12
C VAL A 90 -3.21 11.31 -28.77
N THR A 91 -2.05 10.70 -28.64
CA THR A 91 -0.77 11.40 -28.41
C THR A 91 -0.26 12.06 -29.68
N ASP A 92 0.73 12.95 -29.54
CA ASP A 92 1.34 13.68 -30.66
C ASP A 92 1.93 12.78 -31.77
N ASN A 93 2.31 11.54 -31.43
CA ASN A 93 2.81 10.54 -32.40
C ASN A 93 1.69 9.69 -33.04
N GLY A 94 0.41 10.02 -32.79
CA GLY A 94 -0.75 9.34 -33.34
C GLY A 94 -1.05 7.99 -32.70
N ARG A 95 -0.56 7.72 -31.48
CA ARG A 95 -0.90 6.53 -30.69
C ARG A 95 -2.10 6.81 -29.80
N ILE A 96 -2.94 5.81 -29.57
CA ILE A 96 -4.04 5.89 -28.60
C ILE A 96 -3.56 5.27 -27.29
N GLN A 97 -3.62 6.02 -26.18
CA GLN A 97 -3.20 5.53 -24.87
C GLN A 97 -4.06 6.07 -23.74
N ALA A 98 -4.02 5.41 -22.58
CA ALA A 98 -4.50 5.94 -21.31
C ALA A 98 -3.47 5.68 -20.21
N GLU A 99 -3.26 6.65 -19.33
CA GLU A 99 -2.31 6.55 -18.23
C GLU A 99 -3.03 6.63 -16.88
N PHE A 100 -2.50 5.92 -15.88
CA PHE A 100 -2.92 6.09 -14.49
C PHE A 100 -1.77 5.73 -13.54
N THR A 101 -1.82 6.30 -12.34
CA THR A 101 -0.78 6.12 -11.32
C THR A 101 -1.29 5.27 -10.18
N ILE A 102 -0.52 4.25 -9.82
CA ILE A 102 -0.75 3.42 -8.64
C ILE A 102 0.25 3.85 -7.56
N VAL A 103 -0.23 4.08 -6.34
CA VAL A 103 0.60 4.40 -5.17
C VAL A 103 0.62 3.19 -4.24
N SER A 104 1.76 2.88 -3.61
CA SER A 104 1.86 1.80 -2.63
C SER A 104 1.13 2.13 -1.32
N THR A 105 0.65 1.12 -0.61
CA THR A 105 0.32 1.23 0.82
C THR A 105 1.53 0.81 1.66
N THR A 106 1.38 0.76 2.98
CA THR A 106 2.39 0.16 3.87
C THR A 106 2.28 -1.37 3.98
N ARG A 107 1.38 -2.02 3.22
CA ARG A 107 1.26 -3.48 3.19
C ARG A 107 2.10 -4.07 2.05
N PRO A 108 3.15 -4.84 2.34
CA PRO A 108 3.88 -5.57 1.30
C PRO A 108 3.09 -6.79 0.85
N GLY A 109 3.35 -7.27 -0.37
CA GLY A 109 2.74 -8.49 -0.89
C GLY A 109 2.48 -8.48 -2.40
N ASN A 110 1.94 -9.60 -2.88
CA ASN A 110 1.53 -9.76 -4.27
C ASN A 110 0.11 -9.21 -4.47
N PHE A 111 -0.10 -8.49 -5.55
CA PHE A 111 -1.42 -7.98 -5.94
C PHE A 111 -1.60 -8.09 -7.45
N ARG A 112 -2.80 -7.74 -7.93
CA ARG A 112 -3.12 -7.74 -9.35
C ARG A 112 -3.81 -6.45 -9.74
N VAL A 113 -3.51 -5.99 -10.94
CA VAL A 113 -4.23 -4.92 -11.62
C VAL A 113 -5.10 -5.55 -12.69
N GLU A 114 -6.40 -5.29 -12.66
CA GLU A 114 -7.33 -5.70 -13.72
C GLU A 114 -7.53 -4.51 -14.67
N ILE A 115 -7.32 -4.72 -15.96
CA ILE A 115 -7.70 -3.75 -16.99
C ILE A 115 -8.90 -4.32 -17.75
N GLU A 116 -10.00 -3.59 -17.73
CA GLU A 116 -11.25 -3.90 -18.43
C GLU A 116 -11.42 -2.91 -19.59
N VAL A 117 -11.60 -3.40 -20.81
CA VAL A 117 -11.89 -2.59 -22.00
C VAL A 117 -13.07 -3.19 -22.76
N ASN A 118 -14.17 -2.45 -22.91
CA ASN A 118 -15.36 -2.88 -23.64
C ASN A 118 -15.88 -4.27 -23.21
N LYS A 119 -15.77 -4.61 -21.91
CA LYS A 119 -16.08 -5.90 -21.24
C LYS A 119 -14.97 -6.97 -21.27
N TYR A 120 -13.91 -6.78 -22.04
CA TYR A 120 -12.76 -7.70 -22.04
C TYR A 120 -11.81 -7.37 -20.91
N ARG A 121 -11.37 -8.37 -20.16
CA ARG A 121 -10.57 -8.19 -18.94
C ARG A 121 -9.25 -8.92 -19.03
N LYS A 122 -8.20 -8.29 -18.50
CA LYS A 122 -6.89 -8.92 -18.33
C LYS A 122 -6.29 -8.56 -16.98
N PHE A 123 -5.65 -9.53 -16.34
CA PHE A 123 -5.01 -9.37 -15.04
C PHE A 123 -3.50 -9.28 -15.17
N TYR A 124 -2.90 -8.35 -14.46
CA TYR A 124 -1.45 -8.11 -14.43
C TYR A 124 -0.94 -8.32 -13.00
N PRO A 125 -0.15 -9.37 -12.73
CA PRO A 125 0.40 -9.60 -11.40
C PRO A 125 1.52 -8.62 -11.11
N LEU A 126 1.49 -8.03 -9.92
CA LEU A 126 2.50 -7.10 -9.41
C LEU A 126 2.87 -7.47 -7.97
N LYS A 127 3.96 -6.90 -7.49
CA LYS A 127 4.45 -7.12 -6.13
C LYS A 127 4.88 -5.79 -5.52
N SER A 128 4.44 -5.57 -4.29
CA SER A 128 4.94 -4.51 -3.41
C SER A 128 5.97 -5.10 -2.46
N LEU A 129 7.18 -4.54 -2.47
CA LEU A 129 8.31 -5.00 -1.68
C LEU A 129 8.24 -4.47 -0.24
N ILE A 130 8.93 -5.13 0.68
CA ILE A 130 9.01 -4.66 2.06
C ILE A 130 9.83 -3.36 2.10
N SER A 131 9.28 -2.33 2.76
CA SER A 131 9.99 -1.12 3.14
C SER A 131 10.60 -1.33 4.53
N LEU A 132 11.90 -1.58 4.57
CA LEU A 132 12.62 -1.89 5.81
C LEU A 132 12.70 -0.65 6.72
N PRO A 133 12.56 -0.81 8.05
CA PRO A 133 12.75 0.28 8.99
C PRO A 133 14.23 0.67 9.06
N GLU A 134 14.49 1.96 9.24
CA GLU A 134 15.82 2.54 9.45
C GLU A 134 15.87 3.39 10.73
N SER A 135 14.77 4.08 11.06
CA SER A 135 14.68 4.91 12.25
C SER A 135 13.31 4.84 12.92
N ILE A 136 13.29 5.15 14.21
CA ILE A 136 12.08 5.40 14.99
C ILE A 136 12.22 6.77 15.66
N SER A 137 11.12 7.53 15.72
CA SER A 137 11.05 8.79 16.44
C SER A 137 9.88 8.76 17.41
N LEU A 138 10.18 8.92 18.69
CA LEU A 138 9.22 8.90 19.78
C LEU A 138 8.71 10.30 20.11
N SER A 139 7.43 10.36 20.46
CA SER A 139 6.76 11.56 20.97
C SER A 139 5.92 11.21 22.20
N ARG A 140 5.59 12.23 22.99
CA ARG A 140 4.84 12.09 24.23
C ARG A 140 3.79 13.17 24.39
N SER A 141 2.66 12.83 25.01
CA SER A 141 1.58 13.79 25.27
C SER A 141 1.90 14.80 26.38
N SER A 142 2.81 14.47 27.30
CA SER A 142 3.21 15.34 28.42
C SER A 142 4.69 15.15 28.76
N ASN A 143 5.32 16.20 29.28
CA ASN A 143 6.68 16.18 29.80
C ASN A 143 6.78 15.68 31.24
N SER A 144 5.65 15.66 31.96
CA SER A 144 5.59 15.22 33.35
C SER A 144 4.36 14.35 33.63
N VAL A 145 4.47 13.55 34.68
CA VAL A 145 3.43 12.59 35.08
C VAL A 145 3.48 12.34 36.59
N GLN A 146 2.31 12.19 37.21
CA GLN A 146 2.22 11.84 38.61
C GLN A 146 2.62 10.36 38.81
N SER A 147 3.52 10.10 39.75
CA SER A 147 3.97 8.73 40.04
C SER A 147 2.93 7.93 40.85
N GLY A 148 3.17 6.63 41.03
CA GLY A 148 2.30 5.75 41.82
C GLY A 148 1.00 5.37 41.10
N PHE A 149 1.05 5.27 39.76
CA PHE A 149 -0.09 4.95 38.90
C PHE A 149 -1.22 6.00 38.87
N LEU A 150 -0.91 7.25 39.26
CA LEU A 150 -1.90 8.33 39.36
C LEU A 150 -1.99 9.19 38.08
N GLY A 151 -0.96 9.14 37.23
CA GLY A 151 -0.92 9.86 35.96
C GLY A 151 -0.53 8.97 34.79
N GLU A 152 -0.79 9.45 33.58
CA GLU A 152 -0.50 8.73 32.35
C GLU A 152 0.08 9.62 31.25
N VAL A 153 0.93 9.03 30.42
CA VAL A 153 1.51 9.67 29.24
C VAL A 153 1.27 8.77 28.04
N ILE A 154 0.72 9.35 26.97
CA ILE A 154 0.59 8.68 25.68
C ILE A 154 1.94 8.81 24.97
N ILE A 155 2.45 7.70 24.47
CA ILE A 155 3.70 7.61 23.73
C ILE A 155 3.38 7.09 22.35
N GLU A 156 3.80 7.81 21.31
CA GLU A 156 3.72 7.39 19.91
C GLU A 156 5.12 7.29 19.32
N GLY A 157 5.37 6.24 18.54
CA GLY A 157 6.59 6.07 17.76
C GLY A 157 6.28 6.04 16.28
N LEU A 158 6.90 6.92 15.50
CA LEU A 158 6.86 6.89 14.04
C LEU A 158 8.09 6.17 13.50
N ILE A 159 7.90 5.14 12.70
CA ILE A 159 8.97 4.35 12.09
C ILE A 159 9.15 4.76 10.63
N LEU A 160 10.37 5.07 10.22
CA LEU A 160 10.70 5.50 8.87
C LEU A 160 11.76 4.59 8.24
N ASN A 161 11.73 4.48 6.93
CA ASN A 161 12.76 3.81 6.14
C ASN A 161 13.94 4.74 5.83
N SER A 162 14.94 4.23 5.13
CA SER A 162 16.16 4.97 4.76
C SER A 162 15.92 6.19 3.86
N GLU A 163 14.75 6.29 3.24
CA GLU A 163 14.34 7.40 2.36
C GLU A 163 13.46 8.43 3.08
N GLY A 164 13.23 8.25 4.39
CA GLY A 164 12.33 9.09 5.17
C GLY A 164 10.84 8.86 4.88
N ALA A 165 10.49 7.79 4.15
CA ALA A 165 9.12 7.34 3.94
C ALA A 165 8.70 6.34 5.05
N LYS A 166 7.44 5.88 5.02
CA LYS A 166 6.95 4.92 6.01
C LYS A 166 7.68 3.57 5.87
N ALA A 167 7.95 2.91 6.97
CA ALA A 167 8.27 1.49 6.96
C ALA A 167 6.99 0.69 6.68
N SER A 168 7.15 -0.57 6.25
CA SER A 168 6.00 -1.46 6.09
C SER A 168 5.32 -1.70 7.44
N GLN A 169 4.00 -1.90 7.42
CA GLN A 169 3.26 -2.25 8.63
C GLN A 169 3.67 -3.64 9.14
N GLY A 170 3.53 -3.87 10.44
CA GLY A 170 3.93 -5.12 11.08
C GLY A 170 5.32 -5.11 11.72
N VAL A 171 6.06 -3.99 11.63
CA VAL A 171 7.35 -3.84 12.32
C VAL A 171 7.09 -3.83 13.82
N LYS A 172 7.77 -4.73 14.55
CA LYS A 172 7.57 -4.93 15.99
C LYS A 172 8.57 -4.10 16.79
N ALA A 173 8.18 -3.76 18.01
CA ALA A 173 9.02 -3.06 18.96
C ALA A 173 8.96 -3.71 20.35
N GLN A 174 10.03 -3.53 21.11
CA GLN A 174 10.07 -3.75 22.55
C GLN A 174 10.19 -2.40 23.26
N VAL A 175 9.73 -2.34 24.50
CA VAL A 175 9.77 -1.13 25.33
C VAL A 175 10.29 -1.44 26.72
N LEU A 176 11.08 -0.51 27.27
CA LEU A 176 11.61 -0.54 28.63
C LEU A 176 11.44 0.84 29.29
N ASP A 177 11.26 0.85 30.60
CA ASP A 177 11.29 2.04 31.44
C ASP A 177 12.49 1.99 32.37
N LEU A 178 13.28 3.07 32.42
CA LEU A 178 14.52 3.10 33.20
C LEU A 178 14.60 4.39 34.03
N LEU A 179 15.04 4.25 35.27
CA LEU A 179 15.48 5.35 36.13
C LEU A 179 16.90 5.79 35.76
N GLU A 180 17.38 6.89 36.34
CA GLU A 180 18.70 7.45 36.04
C GLU A 180 19.86 6.51 36.44
N ASP A 181 19.64 5.61 37.39
CA ASP A 181 20.59 4.57 37.79
C ASP A 181 20.56 3.32 36.90
N GLY A 182 19.68 3.29 35.89
CA GLY A 182 19.49 2.16 34.98
C GLY A 182 18.59 1.05 35.51
N SER A 183 18.04 1.18 36.73
CA SER A 183 17.01 0.25 37.22
C SER A 183 15.66 0.52 36.56
N SER A 184 14.76 -0.46 36.56
CA SER A 184 13.40 -0.24 36.02
C SER A 184 12.59 0.70 36.91
N ALA A 185 11.83 1.60 36.30
CA ALA A 185 10.91 2.48 37.02
C ALA A 185 9.62 1.76 37.49
N GLY A 186 9.47 0.47 37.16
CA GLY A 186 8.34 -0.36 37.58
C GLY A 186 6.99 0.15 37.08
N GLY A 187 6.98 0.93 36.00
CA GLY A 187 5.78 1.44 35.37
C GLY A 187 5.01 0.37 34.60
N VAL A 188 3.78 0.73 34.22
CA VAL A 188 2.88 -0.13 33.46
C VAL A 188 2.61 0.49 32.11
N PHE A 189 2.77 -0.31 31.07
CA PHE A 189 2.39 0.01 29.71
C PHE A 189 1.05 -0.64 29.40
N ARG A 190 0.04 0.14 29.02
CA ARG A 190 -1.28 -0.34 28.59
C ARG A 190 -1.63 0.17 27.19
N ALA A 191 -2.73 -0.35 26.62
CA ALA A 191 -3.19 -0.02 25.26
C ALA A 191 -2.05 -0.11 24.23
N GLN A 192 -1.25 -1.17 24.34
CA GLN A 192 -0.03 -1.36 23.58
C GLN A 192 -0.34 -1.77 22.13
N GLN A 193 0.10 -0.96 21.18
CA GLN A 193 0.23 -1.30 19.77
C GLN A 193 1.71 -1.31 19.42
N LEU A 194 2.43 -2.35 19.85
CA LEU A 194 3.88 -2.53 19.62
C LEU A 194 4.21 -3.10 18.23
N SER A 195 3.22 -3.23 17.37
CA SER A 195 3.38 -3.55 15.94
C SER A 195 2.91 -2.35 15.12
N SER A 196 3.71 -1.92 14.16
CA SER A 196 3.39 -0.76 13.33
C SER A 196 2.10 -0.97 12.52
N ASN A 197 1.26 0.06 12.46
CA ASN A 197 0.00 0.05 11.69
C ASN A 197 0.19 0.63 10.27
N GLY A 198 -0.92 0.90 9.58
CA GLY A 198 -0.94 1.50 8.25
C GLY A 198 -0.21 2.85 8.12
N ASP A 199 -0.03 3.56 9.24
CA ASP A 199 0.70 4.82 9.33
C ASP A 199 2.16 4.67 9.77
N SER A 200 2.65 3.43 9.86
CA SER A 200 3.98 3.12 10.37
C SER A 200 4.19 3.63 11.80
N LYS A 201 3.12 3.59 12.59
CA LYS A 201 3.12 4.02 14.00
C LYS A 201 2.97 2.86 14.96
N ILE A 202 3.69 2.94 16.06
CA ILE A 202 3.41 2.22 17.30
C ILE A 202 2.84 3.19 18.34
N SER A 203 2.10 2.69 19.31
CA SER A 203 1.57 3.52 20.39
C SER A 203 1.41 2.74 21.69
N MET A 204 1.46 3.45 22.81
CA MET A 204 1.24 2.90 24.15
C MET A 204 0.86 4.01 25.12
N VAL A 205 0.23 3.64 26.23
CA VAL A 205 0.00 4.53 27.38
C VAL A 205 0.86 4.04 28.53
N TYR A 206 1.69 4.93 29.06
CA TYR A 206 2.61 4.66 30.16
C TYR A 206 2.15 5.32 31.45
N SER A 207 2.19 4.56 32.54
CA SER A 207 1.95 5.06 33.89
C SER A 207 3.10 4.63 34.81
N PRO A 208 3.83 5.56 35.46
CA PRO A 208 4.92 5.20 36.34
C PRO A 208 4.48 4.43 37.58
N GLY A 209 5.35 3.54 38.04
CA GLY A 209 5.21 2.89 39.34
C GLY A 209 5.39 3.85 40.51
N SER A 210 5.40 3.30 41.72
CA SER A 210 5.72 4.05 42.93
C SER A 210 7.24 4.23 43.01
N ILE A 211 7.70 5.42 42.61
CA ILE A 211 9.11 5.78 42.59
C ILE A 211 9.36 7.04 43.45
N PRO A 212 10.61 7.27 43.91
CA PRO A 212 10.97 8.52 44.56
C PRO A 212 10.56 9.75 43.74
N SER A 213 10.08 10.80 44.41
CA SER A 213 9.64 12.03 43.75
C SER A 213 10.79 12.71 42.99
N ASN A 214 10.42 13.47 41.96
CA ASN A 214 11.27 14.46 41.29
C ASN A 214 12.47 13.87 40.54
N GLN A 215 12.23 12.82 39.78
CA GLN A 215 13.25 12.21 38.92
C GLN A 215 12.72 11.97 37.50
N PHE A 216 13.65 11.78 36.56
CA PHE A 216 13.29 11.43 35.20
C PHE A 216 13.21 9.92 35.02
N ILE A 217 12.22 9.51 34.24
CA ILE A 217 12.11 8.17 33.70
C ILE A 217 12.44 8.25 32.21
N THR A 218 13.35 7.39 31.76
CA THR A 218 13.65 7.19 30.35
C THR A 218 12.80 6.04 29.83
N ILE A 219 11.93 6.32 28.85
CA ILE A 219 11.24 5.28 28.10
C ILE A 219 12.05 5.01 26.85
N PHE A 220 12.55 3.78 26.74
CA PHE A 220 13.38 3.31 25.65
C PHE A 220 12.56 2.37 24.77
N VAL A 221 12.58 2.59 23.46
CA VAL A 221 11.93 1.72 22.48
C VAL A 221 12.97 1.26 21.47
N GLU A 222 12.96 -0.03 21.18
CA GLU A 222 13.84 -0.64 20.17
C GLU A 222 13.04 -1.56 19.26
N LEU A 223 13.32 -1.50 17.97
CA LEU A 223 12.68 -2.34 16.97
C LEU A 223 13.28 -3.75 17.01
N ILE A 224 12.42 -4.74 16.78
CA ILE A 224 12.78 -6.16 16.78
C ILE A 224 12.32 -6.82 15.48
N ASP A 225 13.03 -7.88 15.08
CA ASP A 225 12.64 -8.71 13.95
C ASP A 225 11.48 -9.67 14.29
N GLU A 226 11.15 -10.57 13.34
CA GLU A 226 10.07 -11.54 13.54
C GLU A 226 10.36 -12.55 14.66
N ASP A 227 11.65 -12.87 14.88
CA ASP A 227 12.15 -13.83 15.87
C ASP A 227 12.37 -13.18 17.26
N GLY A 228 12.21 -11.85 17.36
CA GLY A 228 12.40 -11.08 18.59
C GLY A 228 13.84 -10.61 18.81
N THR A 229 14.70 -10.68 17.80
CA THR A 229 16.06 -10.16 17.82
C THR A 229 16.05 -8.65 17.66
N LEU A 230 16.92 -7.96 18.40
CA LEU A 230 17.09 -6.51 18.32
C LEU A 230 17.66 -6.09 16.96
N LEU A 231 17.03 -5.08 16.35
CA LEU A 231 17.49 -4.50 15.08
C LEU A 231 18.55 -3.41 15.27
N GLY A 232 18.79 -2.95 16.51
CA GLY A 232 19.66 -1.79 16.80
C GLY A 232 19.07 -0.45 16.36
N ILE A 233 17.79 -0.42 15.98
CA ILE A 233 17.04 0.80 15.65
C ILE A 233 16.23 1.17 16.89
N SER A 234 16.60 2.27 17.54
CA SER A 234 16.01 2.66 18.82
C SER A 234 15.87 4.17 18.97
N ASP A 235 14.96 4.58 19.84
CA ASP A 235 14.86 5.96 20.31
C ASP A 235 14.39 5.97 21.78
N ASN A 236 14.56 7.10 22.46
CA ASN A 236 14.15 7.26 23.85
C ASN A 236 13.59 8.64 24.14
N ILE A 237 12.69 8.70 25.13
CA ILE A 237 12.12 9.93 25.64
C ILE A 237 12.21 9.96 27.16
N ARG A 238 12.35 11.17 27.72
CA ARG A 238 12.34 11.38 29.17
C ARG A 238 11.01 11.97 29.61
N VAL A 239 10.46 11.44 30.70
CA VAL A 239 9.26 11.94 31.37
C VAL A 239 9.63 12.24 32.82
N PHE A 240 9.30 13.44 33.30
CA PHE A 240 9.53 13.82 34.68
C PHE A 240 8.43 13.29 35.60
N ALA A 241 8.80 12.48 36.59
CA ALA A 241 7.86 11.95 37.55
C ALA A 241 7.85 12.79 38.83
N TYR A 242 6.65 13.20 39.26
CA TYR A 242 6.44 13.97 40.48
C TYR A 242 5.45 13.27 41.42
N ASN A 243 5.53 13.62 42.70
CA ASN A 243 4.53 13.25 43.71
C ASN A 243 3.80 14.52 44.13
N GLU A 244 2.51 14.38 44.45
CA GLU A 244 1.74 15.42 45.14
C GLU A 244 2.06 15.44 46.63
#